data_AF-A0A8J7ZAS6-F1
#
_entry.id   AF-A0A8J7ZAS6-F1
#
_cell.length_a   1.000
_cell.length_b   1.000
_cell.length_c   1.000
_cell.angle_alpha   90.00
_cell.angle_beta   90.00
_cell.angle_gamma   90.00
#
_symmetry.space_group_name_H-M   'P 1'
#
loop_
_entity.id
_entity.type
_entity.pdbx_description
1 polymer ?
#
loop_
_entity_poly.entity_id
_entity_poly.type
_entity_poly.pdbx_seq_one_letter_code
_entity_poly.pdbx_strand_id
1 'polypeptide(L)'
;MLDLELHFRFDEKLKKKGVINEDTPSNTVHDRISQDMDFFGEKHKSADYYFHNIDGIRNWINSWAHLAHQDTKTDYVRIALAHLVLKDIESRKQYSDEKNLFWRALISFKKRGFHKTFFKDRQFQTV
;
A
#
# COMPACT_ATOMS: atom_id res chain seq x y z
N MET A 1 -5.10 12.65 -9.63
CA MET A 1 -3.98 11.68 -9.56
C MET A 1 -3.22 12.08 -8.31
N LEU A 2 -3.08 11.19 -7.33
CA LEU A 2 -2.23 11.49 -6.18
C LEU A 2 -0.82 11.77 -6.69
N ASP A 3 -0.21 12.84 -6.20
CA ASP A 3 1.17 13.17 -6.51
C ASP A 3 2.05 12.04 -5.97
N LEU A 4 2.84 11.41 -6.85
CA LEU A 4 3.77 10.33 -6.49
C LEU A 4 4.68 10.76 -5.33
N GLU A 5 5.00 12.07 -5.29
CA GLU A 5 5.78 12.70 -4.24
C GLU A 5 5.10 12.65 -2.86
N LEU A 6 3.77 12.74 -2.80
CA LEU A 6 3.02 12.64 -1.54
C LEU A 6 3.10 11.22 -0.96
N HIS A 7 3.01 10.21 -1.82
CA HIS A 7 3.12 8.82 -1.37
C HIS A 7 4.52 8.48 -0.89
N PHE A 8 5.58 8.91 -1.60
CA PHE A 8 6.95 8.72 -1.14
C PHE A 8 7.18 9.37 0.23
N ARG A 9 6.70 10.59 0.43
CA ARG A 9 6.78 11.26 1.74
C ARG A 9 6.02 10.50 2.83
N PHE A 10 4.93 9.83 2.49
CA PHE A 10 4.21 8.99 3.45
C PHE A 10 4.95 7.68 3.75
N ASP A 11 5.59 7.04 2.77
CA ASP A 11 6.42 5.85 2.97
C ASP A 11 7.56 6.12 3.94
N GLU A 12 8.21 7.28 3.81
CA GLU A 12 9.25 7.72 4.75
C GLU A 12 8.72 7.87 6.18
N LYS A 13 7.44 8.22 6.36
CA LYS A 13 6.81 8.22 7.69
C LYS A 13 6.54 6.81 8.19
N LEU A 14 6.18 5.87 7.33
CA LEU A 14 5.99 4.46 7.69
C LEU A 14 7.31 3.84 8.15
N LYS A 15 8.41 4.11 7.43
CA LYS A 15 9.79 3.72 7.83
C LYS A 15 10.17 4.27 9.19
N LYS A 16 10.08 5.60 9.36
CA LYS A 16 10.38 6.29 10.64
C LYS A 16 9.53 5.81 11.83
N LYS A 17 8.39 5.17 11.57
CA LYS A 17 7.50 4.62 12.60
C LYS A 17 7.67 3.11 12.81
N GLY A 18 8.63 2.48 12.13
CA GLY A 18 8.88 1.04 12.19
C GLY A 18 7.71 0.19 11.67
N VAL A 19 6.86 0.76 10.80
CA VAL A 19 5.75 0.02 10.17
C VAL A 19 6.29 -0.87 9.04
N ILE A 20 7.31 -0.37 8.34
CA ILE A 20 8.06 -1.06 7.30
C ILE A 20 9.56 -0.86 7.56
N ASN A 21 10.40 -1.74 7.03
CA ASN A 21 11.84 -1.64 7.17
C ASN A 21 12.40 -0.43 6.39
N GLU A 22 13.49 0.17 6.90
CA GLU A 22 14.11 1.35 6.29
C GLU A 22 14.64 1.07 4.88
N ASP A 23 15.18 -0.13 4.68
CA ASP A 23 15.76 -0.60 3.42
C ASP A 23 14.71 -1.11 2.42
N THR A 24 13.42 -1.15 2.79
CA THR A 24 12.37 -1.63 1.88
C THR A 24 12.25 -0.71 0.67
N PRO A 25 12.40 -1.23 -0.57
CA PRO A 25 12.31 -0.44 -1.78
C PRO A 25 10.85 -0.16 -2.13
N SER A 26 10.29 0.90 -1.54
CA SER A 26 8.87 1.25 -1.70
C SER A 26 8.52 1.73 -3.12
N ASN A 27 9.51 2.25 -3.88
CA ASN A 27 9.39 2.57 -5.30
C ASN A 27 8.84 1.40 -6.12
N THR A 28 9.18 0.16 -5.76
CA THR A 28 8.68 -1.03 -6.48
C THR A 28 7.16 -1.12 -6.46
N VAL A 29 6.52 -0.71 -5.35
CA VAL A 29 5.05 -0.66 -5.24
C VAL A 29 4.50 0.42 -6.18
N HIS A 30 5.14 1.59 -6.22
CA HIS A 30 4.73 2.72 -7.07
C HIS A 30 4.88 2.44 -8.56
N ASP A 31 6.03 1.90 -8.96
CA ASP A 31 6.34 1.54 -10.34
C ASP A 31 5.36 0.50 -10.86
N ARG A 32 4.99 -0.46 -10.00
CA ARG A 32 4.09 -1.53 -10.39
C ARG A 32 2.63 -1.08 -10.47
N ILE A 33 2.21 -0.16 -9.62
CA ILE A 33 0.91 0.54 -9.76
C ILE A 33 0.88 1.33 -11.08
N SER A 34 1.97 2.01 -11.41
CA SER A 34 2.07 2.82 -12.63
C SER A 34 2.05 1.95 -13.89
N GLN A 35 2.78 0.84 -13.89
CA GLN A 35 2.78 -0.12 -15.01
C GLN A 35 1.40 -0.74 -15.27
N ASP A 36 0.67 -1.08 -14.20
CA ASP A 36 -0.70 -1.60 -14.36
C ASP A 36 -1.66 -0.51 -14.87
N MET A 37 -1.50 0.75 -14.43
CA MET A 37 -2.24 1.88 -14.99
C MET A 37 -1.98 2.04 -16.50
N ASP A 38 -0.73 1.95 -16.93
CA ASP A 38 -0.35 2.05 -18.34
C ASP A 38 -0.91 0.88 -19.16
N PHE A 39 -0.93 -0.32 -18.59
CA PHE A 39 -1.43 -1.52 -19.27
C PHE A 39 -2.96 -1.57 -19.37
N PHE A 40 -3.69 -1.15 -18.33
CA PHE A 40 -5.16 -1.26 -18.27
C PHE A 40 -5.91 0.03 -18.64
N GLY A 41 -5.25 1.18 -18.78
CA GLY A 41 -5.87 2.45 -19.19
C GLY A 41 -7.03 2.90 -18.29
N GLU A 42 -8.06 3.55 -18.83
CA GLU A 42 -9.24 3.99 -18.04
C GLU A 42 -10.00 2.83 -17.36
N LYS A 43 -9.86 1.59 -17.83
CA LYS A 43 -10.41 0.38 -17.20
C LYS A 43 -9.69 0.01 -15.91
N HIS A 44 -8.54 0.64 -15.61
CA HIS A 44 -7.88 0.53 -14.32
C HIS A 44 -8.78 0.99 -13.17
N LYS A 45 -9.74 1.91 -13.38
CA LYS A 45 -10.73 2.29 -12.36
C LYS A 45 -11.67 1.14 -11.96
N SER A 46 -11.96 0.21 -12.88
CA SER A 46 -12.70 -1.02 -12.57
C SER A 46 -11.80 -2.15 -12.05
N ALA A 47 -10.52 -2.18 -12.44
CA ALA A 47 -9.51 -3.05 -11.84
C ALA A 47 -9.09 -2.58 -10.42
N ASP A 48 -9.33 -1.30 -10.08
CA ASP A 48 -9.21 -0.70 -8.76
C ASP A 48 -10.00 -1.52 -7.71
N TYR A 49 -11.01 -2.31 -8.11
CA TYR A 49 -11.67 -3.27 -7.22
C TYR A 49 -10.69 -4.27 -6.53
N TYR A 50 -9.57 -4.61 -7.18
CA TYR A 50 -8.49 -5.41 -6.58
C TYR A 50 -7.70 -4.61 -5.53
N PHE A 51 -7.51 -3.31 -5.72
CA PHE A 51 -6.85 -2.48 -4.73
C PHE A 51 -7.77 -2.04 -3.60
N HIS A 52 -9.09 -2.01 -3.79
CA HIS A 52 -10.01 -1.54 -2.75
C HIS A 52 -10.27 -2.56 -1.63
N ASN A 53 -9.75 -3.79 -1.76
CA ASN A 53 -9.81 -4.78 -0.69
C ASN A 53 -8.45 -5.47 -0.46
N ILE A 54 -8.26 -5.97 0.76
CA ILE A 54 -7.00 -6.57 1.21
C ILE A 54 -6.61 -7.83 0.43
N ASP A 55 -7.58 -8.56 -0.12
CA ASP A 55 -7.33 -9.82 -0.82
C ASP A 55 -6.84 -9.59 -2.25
N GLY A 56 -7.31 -8.53 -2.91
CA GLY A 56 -6.79 -8.13 -4.20
C GLY A 56 -5.38 -7.55 -4.09
N ILE A 57 -5.05 -6.77 -3.04
CA ILE A 57 -3.66 -6.35 -2.74
C ILE A 57 -2.75 -7.56 -2.53
N ARG A 58 -3.22 -8.56 -1.77
CA ARG A 58 -2.44 -9.79 -1.54
C ARG A 58 -2.23 -10.56 -2.83
N ASN A 59 -3.26 -10.73 -3.65
CA ASN A 59 -3.15 -11.41 -4.94
C ASN A 59 -2.21 -10.67 -5.91
N TRP A 60 -2.30 -9.34 -5.92
CA TRP A 60 -1.42 -8.46 -6.68
C TRP A 60 0.05 -8.66 -6.27
N ILE A 61 0.36 -8.57 -4.97
CA ILE A 61 1.72 -8.85 -4.46
C ILE A 61 2.14 -10.30 -4.72
N ASN A 62 1.22 -11.27 -4.65
CA ASN A 62 1.48 -12.67 -4.97
C ASN A 62 1.97 -12.85 -6.41
N SER A 63 1.43 -12.08 -7.36
CA SER A 63 1.81 -12.21 -8.77
C SER A 63 3.27 -11.87 -9.05
N TRP A 64 3.98 -11.22 -8.12
CA TRP A 64 5.43 -11.00 -8.18
C TRP A 64 6.16 -11.40 -6.90
N ALA A 65 5.50 -12.18 -6.05
CA ALA A 65 6.07 -12.69 -4.79
C ALA A 65 7.28 -13.61 -5.01
N HIS A 66 7.55 -14.07 -6.23
CA HIS A 66 8.79 -14.78 -6.54
C HIS A 66 10.05 -13.88 -6.53
N LEU A 67 9.89 -12.56 -6.49
CA LEU A 67 10.99 -11.59 -6.61
C LEU A 67 11.48 -11.00 -5.29
N ALA A 68 10.83 -11.29 -4.17
CA ALA A 68 11.11 -10.61 -2.90
C ALA A 68 11.09 -11.56 -1.70
N HIS A 69 11.87 -11.23 -0.66
CA HIS A 69 11.85 -11.93 0.62
C HIS A 69 10.52 -11.69 1.36
N GLN A 70 10.16 -12.61 2.26
CA GLN A 70 8.90 -12.59 3.00
C GLN A 70 8.65 -11.27 3.77
N ASP A 71 9.70 -10.69 4.35
CA ASP A 71 9.62 -9.41 5.07
C ASP A 71 9.34 -8.25 4.11
N THR A 72 10.01 -8.23 2.96
CA THR A 72 9.75 -7.24 1.89
C THR A 72 8.32 -7.36 1.37
N LYS A 73 7.81 -8.58 1.15
CA LYS A 73 6.40 -8.78 0.75
C LYS A 73 5.43 -8.26 1.80
N THR A 74 5.72 -8.49 3.08
CA THR A 74 4.92 -7.97 4.18
C THR A 74 4.91 -6.45 4.20
N ASP A 75 6.06 -5.82 3.99
CA ASP A 75 6.15 -4.37 3.92
C ASP A 75 5.40 -3.81 2.70
N TYR A 76 5.45 -4.48 1.55
CA TYR A 76 4.65 -4.10 0.37
C TYR A 76 3.15 -4.15 0.64
N VAL A 77 2.67 -5.18 1.37
CA VAL A 77 1.25 -5.24 1.78
C VAL A 77 0.91 -4.03 2.65
N ARG A 78 1.78 -3.69 3.61
CA ARG A 78 1.56 -2.56 4.51
C ARG A 78 1.58 -1.23 3.78
N ILE A 79 2.50 -1.03 2.82
CA ILE A 79 2.59 0.16 1.98
C ILE A 79 1.29 0.33 1.17
N ALA A 80 0.88 -0.71 0.44
CA ALA A 80 -0.34 -0.67 -0.38
C ALA A 80 -1.59 -0.36 0.47
N LEU A 81 -1.73 -1.02 1.63
CA LEU A 81 -2.83 -0.74 2.57
C LEU A 81 -2.77 0.69 3.14
N ALA A 82 -1.58 1.21 3.40
CA ALA A 82 -1.40 2.56 3.91
C ALA A 82 -1.79 3.60 2.86
N HIS A 83 -1.46 3.40 1.58
CA HIS A 83 -1.86 4.30 0.48
C HIS A 83 -3.37 4.30 0.25
N LEU A 84 -4.05 3.17 0.40
CA LEU A 84 -5.52 3.14 0.32
C LEU A 84 -6.17 3.97 1.41
N VAL A 85 -5.66 3.86 2.63
CA VAL A 85 -6.14 4.66 3.75
C VAL A 85 -5.82 6.15 3.50
N LEU A 86 -4.65 6.47 2.97
CA LEU A 86 -4.27 7.84 2.62
C LEU A 86 -5.24 8.43 1.58
N LYS A 87 -5.52 7.70 0.50
CA LYS A 87 -6.47 8.08 -0.57
C LYS A 87 -7.91 8.22 -0.05
N ASP A 88 -8.36 7.34 0.85
CA ASP A 88 -9.67 7.43 1.50
C ASP A 88 -9.78 8.73 2.32
N ILE A 89 -8.79 9.04 3.16
CA ILE A 89 -8.78 10.28 3.97
C ILE A 89 -8.68 11.52 3.08
N GLU A 90 -7.83 11.48 2.05
CA GLU A 90 -7.67 12.57 1.09
C GLU A 90 -8.98 12.85 0.35
N SER A 91 -9.66 11.82 -0.17
CA SER A 91 -10.91 11.94 -0.92
C SER A 91 -12.03 12.61 -0.12
N ARG A 92 -12.04 12.43 1.20
CA ARG A 92 -12.99 13.06 2.12
C ARG A 92 -12.67 14.53 2.39
N LYS A 93 -11.48 15.01 2.00
CA LYS A 93 -10.97 16.37 2.26
C LYS A 93 -11.03 16.78 3.73
N GLN A 94 -10.89 15.80 4.64
CA GLN A 94 -11.00 16.01 6.09
C GLN A 94 -9.64 16.28 6.75
N TYR A 95 -8.85 17.19 6.18
CA TYR A 95 -7.51 17.52 6.68
C TYR A 95 -7.18 19.01 6.46
N SER A 96 -6.39 19.58 7.37
CA SER A 96 -5.96 20.98 7.32
C SER A 96 -4.70 21.20 6.46
N ASP A 97 -3.82 20.21 6.45
CA ASP A 97 -2.49 20.26 5.84
C ASP A 97 -1.97 18.82 5.64
N GLU A 98 -0.85 18.67 4.94
CA GLU A 98 -0.22 17.37 4.65
C GLU A 98 0.15 16.60 5.92
N LYS A 99 0.65 17.28 6.95
CA LYS A 99 1.04 16.63 8.21
C LYS A 99 -0.19 16.06 8.92
N ASN A 100 -1.31 16.78 8.88
CA ASN A 100 -2.60 16.34 9.40
C ASN A 100 -3.14 15.14 8.59
N LEU A 101 -3.00 15.18 7.26
CA LEU A 101 -3.37 14.08 6.36
C LEU A 101 -2.61 12.80 6.73
N PHE A 102 -1.27 12.86 6.80
CA PHE A 102 -0.44 11.70 7.16
C PHE A 102 -0.74 11.17 8.56
N TRP A 103 -0.95 12.06 9.53
CA TRP A 103 -1.29 11.65 10.89
C TRP A 103 -2.65 10.93 10.95
N ARG A 104 -3.69 11.47 10.29
CA ARG A 104 -5.01 10.82 10.20
C ARG A 104 -4.95 9.49 9.48
N ALA A 105 -4.21 9.41 8.37
CA ALA A 105 -4.02 8.18 7.63
C ALA A 105 -3.35 7.11 8.50
N LEU A 106 -2.27 7.46 9.23
CA LEU A 106 -1.58 6.54 10.12
C LEU A 106 -2.47 6.05 11.28
N ILE A 107 -3.29 6.92 11.85
CA ILE A 107 -4.26 6.53 12.90
C ILE A 107 -5.30 5.57 12.35
N SER A 108 -5.90 5.88 11.20
CA SER A 108 -6.88 5.01 10.56
C SER A 108 -6.27 3.66 10.20
N PHE A 109 -5.06 3.66 9.65
CA PHE A 109 -4.27 2.45 9.34
C PHE A 109 -4.03 1.58 10.57
N LYS A 110 -3.66 2.19 11.70
CA LYS A 110 -3.49 1.47 12.97
C LYS A 110 -4.80 0.94 13.54
N LYS A 111 -5.87 1.75 13.52
CA LYS A 111 -7.22 1.38 14.00
C LYS A 111 -7.79 0.19 13.22
N ARG A 112 -7.53 0.12 11.91
CA ARG A 112 -7.92 -1.00 11.05
C ARG A 112 -7.03 -2.24 11.21
N GLY A 113 -6.01 -2.18 12.07
CA GLY A 113 -5.10 -3.30 12.34
C GLY A 113 -4.06 -3.57 11.25
N PHE A 114 -3.98 -2.73 10.22
CA PHE A 114 -3.16 -3.02 9.03
C PHE A 114 -1.64 -3.04 9.28
N HIS A 115 -1.18 -2.32 10.31
CA HIS A 115 0.21 -2.39 10.78
C HIS A 115 0.63 -3.79 11.27
N LYS A 116 -0.33 -4.64 11.64
CA LYS A 116 -0.10 -6.04 12.04
C LYS A 116 -0.35 -7.02 10.90
N THR A 117 -0.65 -6.54 9.69
CA THR A 117 -0.83 -7.40 8.54
C THR A 117 0.51 -7.96 8.12
N PHE A 118 0.50 -9.24 7.76
CA PHE A 118 1.62 -9.95 7.16
C PHE A 118 1.19 -10.48 5.79
N PHE A 119 2.15 -10.60 4.89
CA PHE A 119 1.94 -11.35 3.67
C PHE A 119 1.81 -12.83 4.02
N LYS A 120 0.78 -13.51 3.53
CA LYS A 120 0.64 -14.96 3.69
C LYS A 120 0.87 -15.57 2.32
N ASP A 121 2.00 -16.25 2.15
CA ASP A 121 2.28 -16.96 0.91
C ASP A 121 1.26 -18.09 0.72
N ARG A 122 0.69 -18.21 -0.48
CA ARG A 122 -0.38 -19.21 -0.76
C ARG A 122 0.14 -20.65 -0.60
N GLN A 123 1.45 -20.85 -0.67
CA GLN A 123 2.07 -22.19 -0.53
C GLN A 123 1.93 -22.81 0.87
N PHE A 124 1.38 -22.09 1.85
CA PHE A 124 1.10 -22.63 3.20
C PHE A 124 -0.40 -22.80 3.49
N GLN A 125 -1.25 -22.85 2.45
CA GLN A 125 -2.62 -23.37 2.57
C GLN A 125 -2.64 -24.88 2.31
N THR A 126 -2.05 -25.64 3.23
CA THR A 126 -2.30 -27.07 3.39
C THR A 126 -2.76 -27.24 4.85
N VAL A 127 -4.06 -27.40 5.08
CA VAL A 127 -4.81 -28.68 5.17
C VAL A 127 -6.30 -28.37 4.99
#